data_AF-A0A819NUN5-F1
#
_entry.id   AF-A0A819NUN5-F1
#
_cell.length_a   1.000
_cell.length_b   1.000
_cell.length_c   1.000
_cell.angle_alpha   90.00
_cell.angle_beta   90.00
_cell.angle_gamma   90.00
#
_symmetry.space_group_name_H-M   'P 1'
#
loop_
_entity.id
_entity.type
_entity.pdbx_description
1 polymer ?
#
loop_
_entity_poly.entity_id
_entity_poly.type
_entity_poly.pdbx_seq_one_letter_code
_entity_poly.pdbx_strand_id
1 'polypeptide(L)'
;MTKKVLVLGRAGIGKSTFCQYVTYRWAKDQLWPQYELVVLIHLRKLTDTRYPPGKEYSPFDIVKKEYSPYDDLSKEEKQHFNEQCKKSKVLWILDGYDEFAQNIPAQLRDIFDHIRSTQHHILTSRPYAVALPYDVKMEIVGFTDDNIA
;
A
#
# COMPACT_ATOMS: atom_id res chain seq x y z
N MET A 1 14.96 5.89 9.73
CA MET A 1 14.28 4.60 9.96
C MET A 1 12.94 4.62 9.22
N THR A 2 12.57 3.52 8.58
CA THR A 2 11.25 3.38 7.95
C THR A 2 10.19 3.25 9.05
N LYS A 3 9.00 3.79 8.80
CA LYS A 3 7.84 3.71 9.71
C LYS A 3 6.86 2.72 9.11
N LYS A 4 6.54 1.68 9.87
CA LYS A 4 5.70 0.56 9.45
C LYS A 4 4.51 0.48 10.37
N VAL A 5 3.32 0.71 9.82
CA VAL A 5 2.06 0.68 10.56
C VAL A 5 1.22 -0.49 10.07
N LEU A 6 0.67 -1.27 11.00
CA LEU A 6 -0.32 -2.30 10.71
C LEU A 6 -1.68 -1.84 11.21
N VAL A 7 -2.67 -1.83 10.32
CA VAL A 7 -4.06 -1.51 10.63
C VAL A 7 -4.90 -2.77 10.51
N LEU A 8 -5.41 -3.24 11.64
CA LEU A 8 -6.24 -4.42 11.76
C LEU A 8 -7.72 -4.07 11.78
N GLY A 9 -8.54 -5.08 11.49
CA GLY A 9 -9.98 -5.02 11.71
C GLY A 9 -10.73 -6.09 10.93
N ARG A 10 -11.95 -6.41 11.36
CA ARG A 10 -12.80 -7.42 10.71
C ARG A 10 -13.25 -7.04 9.29
N ALA A 11 -13.85 -7.99 8.58
CA ALA A 11 -14.46 -7.72 7.27
C ALA A 11 -15.56 -6.64 7.40
N GLY A 12 -15.68 -5.75 6.41
CA GLY A 12 -16.70 -4.69 6.40
C GLY A 12 -16.48 -3.52 7.37
N ILE A 13 -15.44 -3.54 8.21
CA ILE A 13 -15.23 -2.51 9.26
C ILE A 13 -14.74 -1.15 8.75
N GLY A 14 -14.42 -1.03 7.46
CA GLY A 14 -13.96 0.23 6.85
C GLY A 14 -12.45 0.36 6.62
N LYS A 15 -11.66 -0.73 6.63
CA LYS A 15 -10.21 -0.67 6.35
C LYS A 15 -9.86 -0.03 4.99
N SER A 16 -10.50 -0.48 3.91
CA SER A 16 -10.28 0.12 2.58
C SER A 16 -10.77 1.56 2.51
N THR A 17 -11.85 1.90 3.21
CA THR A 17 -12.34 3.28 3.33
C THR A 17 -11.31 4.16 4.05
N PHE A 18 -10.70 3.66 5.13
CA PHE A 18 -9.61 4.35 5.82
C PHE A 18 -8.43 4.61 4.86
N CYS A 19 -7.98 3.60 4.10
CA CYS A 19 -6.91 3.75 3.12
C CYS A 19 -7.20 4.84 2.07
N GLN A 20 -8.40 4.81 1.50
CA GLN A 20 -8.84 5.82 0.53
C GLN A 20 -8.94 7.21 1.16
N TYR A 21 -9.52 7.30 2.36
CA TYR A 21 -9.68 8.55 3.08
C TYR A 21 -8.33 9.21 3.38
N VAL A 22 -7.37 8.49 3.95
CA VAL A 22 -6.06 9.08 4.27
C VAL A 22 -5.27 9.46 3.02
N THR A 23 -5.40 8.70 1.93
CA THR A 23 -4.83 9.06 0.62
C THR A 23 -5.44 10.35 0.09
N TYR A 24 -6.77 10.47 0.14
CA TYR A 24 -7.50 11.67 -0.25
C TYR A 24 -7.10 12.89 0.59
N ARG A 25 -7.00 12.72 1.91
CA ARG A 25 -6.62 13.79 2.83
C ARG A 25 -5.18 14.26 2.58
N TRP A 26 -4.25 13.35 2.31
CA TRP A 26 -2.90 13.71 1.88
C TRP A 26 -2.93 14.51 0.56
N ALA A 27 -3.69 14.06 -0.43
CA ALA A 27 -3.83 14.76 -1.72
C ALA A 27 -4.51 16.15 -1.61
N LYS A 28 -5.06 16.48 -0.44
CA LYS A 28 -5.62 17.80 -0.09
C LYS A 28 -4.68 18.61 0.81
N ASP A 29 -3.44 18.18 0.99
CA ASP A 29 -2.45 18.79 1.88
C ASP A 29 -2.87 18.82 3.36
N GLN A 30 -3.75 17.91 3.77
CA GLN A 30 -4.32 17.86 5.13
C GLN A 30 -3.63 16.85 6.03
N LEU A 31 -2.85 15.92 5.48
CA LEU A 31 -2.12 14.89 6.22
C LEU A 31 -0.73 14.68 5.65
N TRP A 32 0.20 14.38 6.55
CA TRP A 32 1.55 13.88 6.26
C TRP A 32 2.36 14.69 5.23
N PRO A 33 2.57 16.00 5.46
CA PRO A 33 3.33 16.87 4.55
C PRO A 33 4.79 16.41 4.38
N GLN A 34 5.29 15.50 5.21
CA GLN A 34 6.64 14.94 5.04
C GLN A 34 6.78 14.03 3.82
N TYR A 35 5.69 13.48 3.27
CA TYR A 35 5.72 12.58 2.10
C TYR A 35 5.39 13.35 0.83
N GLU A 36 6.28 13.27 -0.16
CA GLU A 36 6.09 13.85 -1.49
C GLU A 36 5.11 13.02 -2.32
N LEU A 37 4.99 11.72 -2.02
CA LEU A 37 4.09 10.79 -2.72
C LEU A 37 3.42 9.83 -1.73
N VAL A 38 2.12 9.60 -1.92
CA VAL A 38 1.36 8.51 -1.29
C VAL A 38 0.83 7.58 -2.37
N VAL A 39 1.13 6.29 -2.25
CA VAL A 39 0.77 5.25 -3.21
C VAL A 39 -0.16 4.24 -2.56
N LEU A 40 -1.41 4.15 -3.02
CA LEU A 40 -2.40 3.17 -2.54
C LEU A 40 -2.47 1.94 -3.46
N ILE A 41 -1.89 0.84 -3.02
CA ILE A 41 -1.99 -0.44 -3.73
C ILE A 41 -3.02 -1.33 -3.04
N HIS A 42 -4.09 -1.66 -3.76
CA HIS A 42 -4.99 -2.74 -3.35
C HIS A 42 -4.31 -4.08 -3.64
N LEU A 43 -3.89 -4.81 -2.60
CA LEU A 43 -3.10 -6.03 -2.76
C LEU A 43 -3.87 -7.16 -3.45
N ARG A 44 -5.20 -7.24 -3.25
CA ARG A 44 -6.08 -8.21 -3.95
C ARG A 44 -6.07 -8.12 -5.47
N LYS A 45 -5.57 -7.00 -6.01
CA LYS A 45 -5.45 -6.71 -7.44
C LYS A 45 -4.14 -7.26 -8.02
N LEU A 46 -3.19 -7.67 -7.19
CA LEU A 46 -1.89 -8.20 -7.57
C LEU A 46 -1.97 -9.72 -7.81
N THR A 47 -2.55 -10.11 -8.94
CA THR A 47 -2.79 -11.51 -9.33
C THR A 47 -1.95 -11.92 -10.54
N ASP A 48 -1.74 -13.23 -10.76
CA ASP A 48 -1.03 -13.75 -11.95
C ASP A 48 -1.63 -13.28 -13.27
N THR A 49 -2.97 -13.20 -13.36
CA THR A 49 -3.64 -12.71 -14.56
C THR A 49 -3.28 -11.26 -14.88
N ARG A 50 -3.12 -10.43 -13.85
CA ARG A 50 -2.73 -9.03 -14.02
C ARG A 50 -1.21 -8.86 -14.07
N TYR A 51 -0.44 -9.77 -13.50
CA TYR A 51 1.01 -9.73 -13.48
C TYR A 51 1.54 -11.08 -13.94
N PRO A 52 1.60 -11.36 -15.25
CA PRO A 52 2.03 -12.67 -15.73
C PRO A 52 3.44 -13.05 -15.27
N PRO A 53 3.69 -14.35 -15.00
CA PRO A 53 5.01 -14.85 -14.63
C PRO A 53 6.02 -14.71 -15.79
N GLY A 54 7.31 -14.78 -15.47
CA GLY A 54 8.40 -14.62 -16.45
C GLY A 54 8.74 -13.16 -16.77
N LYS A 55 8.07 -12.20 -16.12
CA LYS A 55 8.41 -10.78 -16.16
C LYS A 55 8.88 -10.32 -14.79
N GLU A 56 9.99 -9.59 -14.76
CA GLU A 56 10.40 -8.84 -13.57
C GLU A 56 9.62 -7.53 -13.50
N TYR A 57 9.13 -7.22 -12.31
CA TYR A 57 8.46 -5.95 -12.04
C TYR A 57 9.30 -5.16 -11.04
N SER A 58 9.30 -3.84 -11.18
CA SER A 58 9.80 -2.91 -10.16
C SER A 58 8.64 -2.28 -9.41
N PRO A 59 8.86 -1.66 -8.24
CA PRO A 59 7.82 -0.89 -7.55
C PRO A 59 7.14 0.14 -8.47
N PHE A 60 7.91 0.78 -9.35
CA PHE A 60 7.35 1.71 -10.34
C PHE A 60 6.43 1.03 -11.36
N ASP A 61 6.74 -0.21 -11.79
CA ASP A 61 5.88 -0.94 -12.72
C ASP A 61 4.52 -1.27 -12.09
N ILE A 62 4.49 -1.52 -10.76
CA ILE A 62 3.25 -1.67 -10.01
C ILE A 62 2.46 -0.36 -10.03
N VAL A 63 3.11 0.77 -9.71
CA VAL A 63 2.46 2.10 -9.74
C VAL A 63 1.91 2.43 -11.11
N LYS A 64 2.73 2.31 -12.17
CA LYS A 64 2.32 2.54 -13.56
C LYS A 64 1.10 1.69 -13.89
N LYS A 65 1.13 0.39 -13.58
CA LYS A 65 0.04 -0.51 -13.94
C LYS A 65 -1.27 -0.25 -13.20
N GLU A 66 -1.20 0.16 -11.93
CA GLU A 66 -2.41 0.40 -11.14
C GLU A 66 -3.05 1.78 -11.37
N TYR A 67 -2.28 2.78 -11.79
CA TYR A 67 -2.74 4.17 -11.90
C TYR A 67 -2.67 4.80 -13.29
N SER A 68 -1.69 4.38 -14.11
CA SER A 68 -1.47 4.92 -15.45
C SER A 68 -1.25 3.79 -16.46
N PRO A 69 -2.19 2.82 -16.59
CA PRO A 69 -2.00 1.64 -17.42
C PRO A 69 -1.92 1.94 -18.92
N TYR A 70 -2.43 3.11 -19.35
CA TYR A 70 -2.48 3.54 -20.75
C TYR A 70 -1.53 4.69 -21.07
N ASP A 71 -0.89 5.29 -20.05
CA ASP A 71 0.05 6.39 -20.26
C ASP A 71 1.47 5.86 -20.33
N ASP A 72 2.24 6.39 -21.26
CA ASP A 72 3.67 6.19 -21.26
C ASP A 72 4.35 7.15 -20.29
N LEU A 73 4.36 6.73 -19.01
CA LEU A 73 5.16 7.41 -18.01
C LEU A 73 6.62 7.48 -18.46
N SER A 74 7.20 8.67 -18.40
CA SER A 74 8.51 8.97 -18.94
C SER A 74 9.64 8.38 -18.08
N LYS A 75 10.86 8.37 -18.63
CA LYS A 75 12.04 7.97 -17.86
C LYS A 75 12.29 8.90 -16.67
N GLU A 76 11.99 10.19 -16.84
CA GLU A 76 12.12 11.22 -15.82
C GLU A 76 11.14 10.96 -14.66
N GLU A 77 9.89 10.58 -14.94
CA GLU A 77 8.91 10.22 -13.89
C GLU A 77 9.35 8.98 -13.11
N LYS A 78 9.86 7.96 -13.81
CA LYS A 78 10.44 6.77 -13.16
C LYS A 78 11.63 7.14 -12.30
N GLN A 79 12.52 8.00 -12.79
CA GLN A 79 13.69 8.46 -12.05
C GLN A 79 13.26 9.26 -10.81
N HIS A 80 12.33 10.21 -10.96
CA HIS A 80 11.82 11.01 -9.86
C HIS A 80 11.21 10.14 -8.76
N PHE A 81 10.35 9.19 -9.14
CA PHE A 81 9.77 8.23 -8.20
C PHE A 81 10.83 7.45 -7.42
N ASN A 82 11.84 6.93 -8.12
CA ASN A 82 12.93 6.19 -7.50
C ASN A 82 13.77 7.05 -6.56
N GLU A 83 13.99 8.32 -6.91
CA GLU A 83 14.67 9.29 -6.04
C GLU A 83 13.86 9.57 -4.76
N GLN A 84 12.54 9.71 -4.86
CA GLN A 84 11.70 9.88 -3.67
C GLN A 84 11.69 8.63 -2.78
N CYS A 85 11.68 7.43 -3.37
CA CYS A 85 11.84 6.19 -2.60
C CYS A 85 13.18 6.18 -1.83
N LYS A 86 14.29 6.54 -2.48
CA LYS A 86 15.62 6.63 -1.85
C LYS A 86 15.66 7.66 -0.73
N LYS A 87 14.98 8.79 -0.90
CA LYS A 87 14.87 9.86 0.11
C LYS A 87 13.88 9.54 1.24
N SER A 88 13.25 8.36 1.23
CA SER A 88 12.20 7.99 2.19
C SER A 88 11.02 8.95 2.18
N LYS A 89 10.70 9.50 1.01
CA LYS A 89 9.65 10.49 0.77
C LYS A 89 8.35 9.89 0.20
N VAL A 90 8.28 8.57 0.08
CA VAL A 90 7.11 7.84 -0.41
C VAL A 90 6.48 7.04 0.73
N LEU A 91 5.17 7.18 0.92
CA LEU A 91 4.36 6.33 1.78
C LEU A 91 3.54 5.34 0.96
N TRP A 92 3.70 4.05 1.24
CA TRP A 92 2.91 3.00 0.62
C TRP A 92 1.72 2.62 1.50
N ILE A 93 0.52 2.62 0.94
CA ILE A 93 -0.68 2.10 1.59
C ILE A 93 -1.01 0.79 0.89
N LEU A 94 -0.81 -0.31 1.60
CA LEU A 94 -0.93 -1.67 1.11
C LEU A 94 -2.22 -2.28 1.68
N ASP A 95 -3.30 -2.24 0.89
CA ASP A 95 -4.65 -2.53 1.34
C ASP A 95 -5.07 -3.97 1.03
N GLY A 96 -5.44 -4.74 2.06
CA GLY A 96 -6.00 -6.10 1.91
C GLY A 96 -4.97 -7.22 1.92
N TYR A 97 -4.06 -7.23 2.90
CA TYR A 97 -3.01 -8.24 3.00
C TYR A 97 -3.53 -9.66 3.26
N ASP A 98 -4.64 -9.82 3.99
CA ASP A 98 -5.20 -11.13 4.32
C ASP A 98 -5.65 -11.93 3.09
N GLU A 99 -6.09 -11.24 2.04
CA GLU A 99 -6.46 -11.85 0.75
C GLU A 99 -5.20 -12.18 -0.05
N PHE A 100 -4.24 -11.26 -0.08
CA PHE A 100 -3.00 -11.41 -0.84
C PHE A 100 -2.07 -12.48 -0.27
N ALA A 101 -1.94 -12.57 1.06
CA ALA A 101 -1.05 -13.49 1.74
C ALA A 101 -1.41 -14.98 1.53
N GLN A 102 -2.65 -15.27 1.12
CA GLN A 102 -3.10 -16.64 0.83
C GLN A 102 -2.46 -17.20 -0.44
N ASN A 103 -2.17 -16.34 -1.42
CA ASN A 103 -1.57 -16.75 -2.68
C ASN A 103 -0.81 -15.58 -3.32
N ILE A 104 0.36 -15.24 -2.75
CA ILE A 104 1.23 -14.20 -3.31
C ILE A 104 1.85 -14.72 -4.61
N PRO A 105 1.64 -14.06 -5.76
CA PRO A 105 2.29 -14.46 -7.00
C PRO A 105 3.82 -14.41 -6.88
N ALA A 106 4.53 -15.42 -7.38
CA ALA A 106 5.97 -15.59 -7.15
C ALA A 106 6.79 -14.38 -7.63
N GLN A 107 6.49 -13.88 -8.82
CA GLN A 107 7.07 -12.70 -9.47
C GLN A 107 6.81 -11.37 -8.74
N LEU A 108 5.87 -11.35 -7.80
CA LEU A 108 5.55 -10.16 -6.98
C LEU A 108 6.08 -10.26 -5.56
N ARG A 109 6.50 -11.46 -5.12
CA ARG A 109 6.94 -11.72 -3.76
C ARG A 109 8.14 -10.86 -3.38
N ASP A 110 9.18 -10.87 -4.20
CA ASP A 110 10.41 -10.12 -3.94
C ASP A 110 10.17 -8.60 -3.90
N ILE A 111 9.26 -8.10 -4.74
CA ILE A 111 8.91 -6.68 -4.79
C ILE A 111 8.09 -6.28 -3.55
N PHE A 112 7.13 -7.11 -3.17
CA PHE A 112 6.36 -6.87 -1.96
C PHE A 112 7.27 -6.87 -0.72
N ASP A 113 8.17 -7.85 -0.62
CA ASP A 113 9.15 -7.92 0.47
C ASP A 113 10.15 -6.75 0.42
N HIS A 114 10.55 -6.31 -0.77
CA HIS A 114 11.38 -5.11 -0.96
C HIS A 114 10.66 -3.84 -0.45
N ILE A 115 9.39 -3.62 -0.81
CA ILE A 115 8.61 -2.47 -0.35
C ILE A 115 8.46 -2.54 1.18
N ARG A 116 8.08 -3.70 1.72
CA ARG A 116 7.84 -3.90 3.16
C ARG A 116 9.11 -3.77 4.00
N SER A 117 10.28 -4.11 3.45
CA SER A 117 11.55 -3.98 4.15
C SER A 117 12.11 -2.56 4.09
N THR A 118 12.04 -1.89 2.93
CA THR A 118 12.77 -0.64 2.65
C THR A 118 11.95 0.64 2.68
N GLN A 119 10.62 0.57 2.64
CA GLN A 119 9.76 1.77 2.50
C GLN A 119 8.88 2.02 3.73
N HIS A 120 8.48 3.29 3.91
CA HIS A 120 7.39 3.65 4.80
C HIS A 120 6.09 3.03 4.30
N HIS A 121 5.34 2.38 5.18
CA HIS A 121 4.07 1.81 4.76
C HIS A 121 3.02 1.66 5.86
N ILE A 122 1.77 1.68 5.41
CA ILE A 122 0.60 1.23 6.15
C ILE A 122 0.14 -0.07 5.49
N LEU A 123 0.07 -1.16 6.25
CA LEU A 123 -0.49 -2.43 5.79
C LEU A 123 -1.86 -2.62 6.45
N THR A 124 -2.90 -2.95 5.68
CA THR A 124 -4.19 -3.34 6.26
C THR A 124 -4.40 -4.83 6.16
N SER A 125 -4.98 -5.43 7.20
CA SER A 125 -5.28 -6.85 7.20
C SER A 125 -6.39 -7.21 8.19
N ARG A 126 -6.92 -8.43 8.07
CA ARG A 126 -7.68 -9.05 9.16
C ARG A 126 -6.72 -9.58 10.23
N PRO A 127 -7.13 -9.66 11.50
CA PRO A 127 -6.25 -10.01 12.61
C PRO A 127 -5.51 -11.36 12.46
N TYR A 128 -6.12 -12.34 11.78
CA TYR A 128 -5.58 -13.69 11.66
C TYR A 128 -4.44 -13.84 10.65
N ALA A 129 -4.23 -12.88 9.74
CA ALA A 129 -3.32 -13.04 8.62
C ALA A 129 -1.91 -12.48 8.86
N VAL A 130 -1.67 -11.77 9.96
CA VAL A 130 -0.39 -11.08 10.21
C VAL A 130 0.26 -11.54 11.51
N ALA A 131 1.29 -12.37 11.41
CA ALA A 131 2.19 -12.73 12.53
C ALA A 131 3.41 -11.81 12.65
N LEU A 132 3.53 -10.79 11.79
CA LEU A 132 4.75 -9.99 11.64
C LEU A 132 4.87 -8.86 12.69
N PRO A 133 6.10 -8.54 13.14
CA PRO A 133 6.35 -7.37 13.98
C PRO A 133 6.22 -6.10 13.15
N TYR A 134 5.53 -5.11 13.72
CA TYR A 134 5.30 -3.78 13.16
C TYR A 134 5.58 -2.75 14.24
N ASP A 135 6.08 -1.57 13.86
CA ASP A 135 6.43 -0.50 14.81
C ASP A 135 5.20 -0.01 15.56
N VAL A 136 4.08 0.07 14.84
CA VAL A 136 2.77 0.47 15.38
C VAL A 136 1.71 -0.48 14.87
N LYS A 137 0.84 -0.95 15.77
CA LYS A 137 -0.36 -1.72 15.47
C LYS A 137 -1.58 -0.95 15.94
N MET A 138 -2.57 -0.81 15.07
CA MET A 138 -3.84 -0.16 15.35
C MET A 138 -4.98 -1.07 14.90
N GLU A 139 -6.15 -0.92 15.52
CA GLU A 139 -7.36 -1.65 15.12
C GLU A 139 -8.51 -0.67 14.87
N ILE A 140 -9.19 -0.84 13.75
CA ILE A 140 -10.44 -0.13 13.47
C ILE A 140 -11.55 -0.94 14.12
N VAL A 141 -12.17 -0.35 15.16
CA VAL A 141 -13.25 -0.98 15.94
C VAL A 141 -14.66 -0.68 15.40
N GLY A 142 -14.77 0.22 14.41
CA GLY A 142 -16.03 0.59 13.76
C GLY A 142 -16.60 1.90 14.29
N PHE A 143 -17.89 2.09 14.04
CA PHE A 143 -18.64 3.27 14.48
C PHE A 143 -19.12 3.11 15.92
N THR A 144 -19.07 4.21 16.65
CA THR A 144 -19.80 4.39 17.91
C THR A 144 -21.24 4.79 17.61
N ASP A 145 -22.12 4.71 18.62
CA ASP A 145 -23.52 5.12 18.47
C ASP A 145 -23.65 6.58 18.00
N ASP A 146 -22.77 7.48 18.49
CA ASP A 146 -22.71 8.88 18.06
C ASP A 146 -22.37 9.05 16.58
N ASN A 147 -21.71 8.08 15.94
CA ASN A 147 -21.36 8.17 14.52
C ASN A 147 -22.50 7.78 13.59
N ILE A 148 -23.54 7.12 14.11
CA ILE A 148 -24.68 6.60 13.34
C ILE A 148 -26.02 7.22 13.76
N ALA A 149 -25.99 8.15 14.72
CA ALA A 149 -27.13 8.94 15.18
C ALA A 149 -27.52 10.06 14.21
#